data_AF-A0A3N1KZS5-F1
#
_entry.id   AF-A0A3N1KZS5-F1
#
_cell.length_a   1.000
_cell.length_b   1.000
_cell.length_c   1.000
_cell.angle_alpha   90.00
_cell.angle_beta   90.00
_cell.angle_gamma   90.00
#
_symmetry.space_group_name_H-M   'P 1'
#
loop_
_entity.id
_entity.type
_entity.pdbx_description
1 polymer ?
#
loop_
_entity_poly.entity_id
_entity_poly.type
_entity_poly.pdbx_seq_one_letter_code
_entity_poly.pdbx_strand_id
1 'polypeptide(L)'
;MAQLTVGDIDQDVMERLRALAQSRGQSLEATVREVLGDAVRIEPPASEHIAARIARRFQSIGLDEDLPEFKGTPARPMDAGIRRY
;
A
#
# COMPACT_ATOMS: atom_id res chain seq x y z
N MET A 1 1.07 -13.92 25.76
CA MET A 1 0.71 -15.22 25.14
C MET A 1 -0.79 -15.23 25.03
N ALA A 2 -1.33 -15.47 23.83
CA ALA A 2 -2.76 -15.56 23.58
C ALA A 2 -3.01 -16.85 22.80
N GLN A 3 -4.06 -17.58 23.14
CA GLN A 3 -4.45 -18.82 22.49
C GLN A 3 -5.78 -18.59 21.78
N LEU A 4 -5.83 -18.93 20.50
CA LEU A 4 -7.04 -18.89 19.68
C LEU A 4 -7.35 -20.31 19.22
N THR A 5 -8.59 -20.75 19.44
CA THR A 5 -9.10 -22.01 18.89
C THR A 5 -10.17 -21.67 17.86
N VAL A 6 -9.94 -22.08 16.62
CA VAL A 6 -10.90 -21.91 15.52
C VAL A 6 -11.56 -23.25 15.28
N GLY A 7 -12.87 -23.33 15.52
CA GLY A 7 -13.72 -24.47 15.15
C GLY A 7 -14.43 -24.21 13.83
N ASP A 8 -15.02 -25.27 13.26
CA ASP A 8 -15.84 -25.22 12.04
C ASP A 8 -15.14 -24.55 10.84
N ILE A 9 -13.84 -24.79 10.71
CA ILE A 9 -13.09 -24.30 9.55
C ILE A 9 -13.37 -25.19 8.33
N ASP A 10 -13.70 -24.55 7.22
CA ASP A 10 -13.93 -25.24 5.95
C ASP A 10 -12.70 -26.08 5.57
N GLN A 11 -12.96 -27.29 5.05
CA GLN A 11 -11.91 -28.23 4.68
C GLN A 11 -10.98 -27.67 3.60
N ASP A 12 -11.51 -26.96 2.60
CA ASP A 12 -10.70 -26.33 1.54
C ASP A 12 -9.76 -25.28 2.13
N VAL A 13 -10.24 -24.50 3.10
CA VAL A 13 -9.42 -23.49 3.80
C VAL A 13 -8.29 -24.17 4.57
N MET A 14 -8.55 -25.28 5.25
CA MET A 14 -7.52 -26.04 5.96
C MET A 14 -6.47 -26.64 5.02
N GLU A 15 -6.88 -27.16 3.86
CA GLU A 15 -5.96 -27.70 2.86
C GLU A 15 -5.05 -26.62 2.28
N ARG A 16 -5.61 -25.44 1.97
CA ARG A 16 -4.83 -24.27 1.50
C ARG A 16 -3.84 -23.79 2.54
N LEU A 17 -4.22 -23.72 3.81
CA LEU A 17 -3.31 -23.33 4.90
C LEU A 17 -2.16 -24.33 5.06
N ARG A 18 -2.43 -25.64 4.92
CA ARG A 18 -1.38 -26.68 4.95
C ARG A 18 -0.43 -26.57 3.77
N ALA A 19 -0.96 -26.38 2.56
CA ALA A 19 -0.14 -26.19 1.36
C ALA A 19 0.74 -24.94 1.47
N LEU A 20 0.19 -23.85 2.01
CA LEU A 20 0.92 -22.61 2.26
C LEU A 20 2.02 -22.79 3.32
N ALA A 21 1.76 -23.54 4.39
CA ALA A 21 2.76 -23.82 5.41
C ALA A 21 3.92 -24.65 4.85
N GLN A 22 3.61 -25.66 4.03
CA GLN A 22 4.62 -26.48 3.35
C GLN A 22 5.48 -25.65 2.38
N SER A 23 4.86 -24.78 1.57
CA SER A 23 5.60 -23.94 0.63
C SER A 23 6.52 -22.93 1.33
N ARG A 24 6.13 -22.47 2.52
CA ARG A 24 6.96 -21.58 3.36
C ARG A 24 7.98 -22.33 4.23
N GLY A 25 7.92 -23.66 4.31
CA GLY A 25 8.76 -24.45 5.22
C GLY A 25 8.48 -24.16 6.71
N GLN A 26 7.25 -23.77 7.04
CA GLN A 26 6.83 -23.35 8.37
C GLN A 26 5.83 -24.34 8.97
N SER A 27 5.63 -24.27 10.29
CA SER A 27 4.51 -24.96 10.93
C SER A 27 3.18 -24.30 10.55
N LEU A 28 2.10 -25.10 10.57
CA LEU A 28 0.75 -24.58 10.32
C LEU A 28 0.38 -23.44 11.27
N GLU A 29 0.77 -23.54 12.55
CA GLU A 29 0.52 -22.48 13.55
C GLU A 29 1.26 -21.18 13.19
N ALA A 30 2.53 -21.26 12.79
CA ALA A 30 3.29 -20.09 12.38
C ALA A 30 2.65 -19.41 11.15
N THR A 31 2.27 -20.20 10.14
CA THR A 31 1.60 -19.68 8.94
C THR A 31 0.23 -19.07 9.26
N VAL A 32 -0.59 -19.72 10.09
CA VAL A 32 -1.90 -19.19 10.51
C VAL A 32 -1.73 -17.87 11.27
N ARG A 33 -0.77 -17.79 12.18
CA ARG A 33 -0.47 -16.58 12.93
C ARG A 33 -0.04 -15.42 12.02
N GLU A 34 0.80 -15.69 11.02
CA GLU A 34 1.19 -14.69 10.02
C GLU A 34 0.01 -14.24 9.17
N VAL A 35 -0.79 -15.18 8.63
CA VAL A 35 -1.96 -14.85 7.79
C VAL A 35 -2.97 -14.01 8.57
N LEU A 36 -3.27 -14.38 9.82
CA LEU A 36 -4.15 -13.58 10.67
C LEU A 36 -3.52 -12.21 10.97
N GLY A 37 -2.22 -12.17 11.24
CA GLY A 37 -1.48 -10.93 11.49
C GLY A 37 -1.49 -9.97 10.30
N ASP A 38 -1.38 -10.48 9.08
CA ASP A 38 -1.51 -9.70 7.84
C ASP A 38 -2.96 -9.27 7.60
N ALA A 39 -3.93 -10.16 7.79
CA ALA A 39 -5.35 -9.86 7.59
C ALA A 39 -5.89 -8.79 8.54
N VAL A 40 -5.40 -8.76 9.79
CA VAL A 40 -5.78 -7.74 10.78
C VAL A 40 -4.88 -6.51 10.75
N ARG A 41 -3.76 -6.55 9.99
CA ARG A 41 -2.96 -5.36 9.77
C ARG A 41 -3.86 -4.41 9.00
N ILE A 42 -4.30 -3.33 9.68
CA ILE A 42 -4.94 -2.21 9.02
C ILE A 42 -3.87 -1.60 8.13
N GLU A 43 -3.70 -2.15 6.93
CA GLU A 43 -3.00 -1.46 5.86
C GLU A 43 -3.72 -0.11 5.74
N PRO A 44 -3.02 1.04 5.89
CA PRO A 44 -3.59 2.28 5.40
C PRO A 44 -3.98 1.97 3.95
N PRO A 45 -5.26 2.13 3.58
CA PRO A 45 -5.84 1.56 2.36
C PRO A 45 -4.88 1.80 1.23
N ALA A 46 -4.30 0.69 0.71
CA ALA A 46 -3.09 0.63 -0.11
C ALA A 46 -2.68 2.02 -0.57
N SER A 47 -1.86 2.71 0.25
CA SER A 47 -1.55 4.14 0.14
C SER A 47 -1.70 4.58 -1.31
N GLU A 48 -2.85 5.18 -1.64
CA GLU A 48 -3.29 5.42 -3.01
C GLU A 48 -2.06 5.77 -3.85
N HIS A 49 -1.75 4.95 -4.87
CA HIS A 49 -0.49 5.05 -5.62
C HIS A 49 -0.14 6.52 -5.80
N ILE A 50 1.10 6.93 -5.57
CA ILE A 50 1.48 8.35 -5.60
C ILE A 50 0.91 9.04 -6.87
N ALA A 51 0.89 8.35 -8.00
CA ALA A 51 0.23 8.76 -9.23
C ALA A 51 -1.28 9.09 -9.06
N ALA A 52 -2.07 8.23 -8.43
CA ALA A 52 -3.49 8.45 -8.14
C ALA A 52 -3.71 9.61 -7.15
N ARG A 53 -2.85 9.75 -6.12
CA ARG A 53 -2.88 10.91 -5.20
C ARG A 53 -2.62 12.23 -5.92
N ILE A 54 -1.63 12.24 -6.82
CA ILE A 54 -1.30 13.41 -7.66
C ILE A 54 -2.48 13.70 -8.59
N ALA A 55 -2.96 12.71 -9.34
CA ALA A 55 -4.07 12.87 -10.27
C ALA A 55 -5.33 13.45 -9.59
N ARG A 56 -5.71 12.92 -8.41
CA ARG A 56 -6.85 13.44 -7.64
C ARG A 56 -6.66 14.89 -7.19
N ARG A 57 -5.43 15.28 -6.80
CA ARG A 57 -5.15 16.65 -6.35
C ARG A 57 -5.24 17.67 -7.47
N PHE A 58 -4.92 17.27 -8.70
CA PHE A 58 -5.00 18.13 -9.89
C PHE A 58 -6.28 17.90 -10.71
N GLN A 59 -7.19 17.01 -10.29
CA GLN A 59 -8.42 16.71 -11.03
C GLN A 59 -9.32 17.95 -11.21
N SER A 60 -9.35 18.83 -10.22
CA SER A 60 -10.09 20.10 -10.29
C SER A 60 -9.27 21.26 -10.85
N ILE A 61 -7.99 21.04 -11.13
CA ILE A 61 -7.04 22.04 -11.65
C ILE A 61 -6.54 21.49 -13.00
N GLY A 62 -7.45 21.51 -13.97
CA GLY A 62 -7.11 21.19 -15.36
C GLY A 62 -6.24 22.28 -15.99
N LEU A 63 -5.72 21.99 -17.17
CA LEU A 63 -5.08 22.99 -18.03
C LEU A 63 -6.15 23.53 -18.98
N ASP A 64 -6.33 24.85 -19.01
CA ASP A 64 -7.24 25.52 -19.96
C ASP A 64 -6.58 25.67 -21.35
N GLU A 65 -5.26 25.71 -21.37
CA GLU A 65 -4.41 25.86 -22.55
C GLU A 65 -3.26 24.86 -22.54
N ASP A 66 -2.75 24.52 -23.71
CA ASP A 66 -1.56 23.67 -23.85
C ASP A 66 -0.34 24.31 -23.17
N LEU A 67 0.41 23.50 -22.41
CA LEU A 67 1.62 23.97 -21.76
C LEU A 67 2.69 24.32 -22.81
N PRO A 68 3.29 25.52 -22.77
CA PRO A 68 4.35 25.87 -23.69
C PRO A 68 5.59 25.00 -23.46
N GLU A 69 6.28 24.63 -24.55
CA GLU A 69 7.50 23.82 -24.47
C GLU A 69 8.68 24.66 -23.94
N PHE A 70 9.21 24.30 -22.77
CA PHE A 70 10.36 24.99 -22.14
C PHE A 70 11.73 24.44 -22.56
N LYS A 71 11.91 24.02 -23.83
CA LYS A 71 13.21 23.53 -24.30
C LYS A 71 14.28 24.63 -24.22
N GLY A 72 15.43 24.29 -23.62
CA GLY A 72 16.58 25.19 -23.51
C GLY A 72 16.48 26.26 -22.41
N THR A 73 15.42 26.26 -21.60
CA THR A 73 15.34 27.18 -20.46
C THR A 73 16.11 26.59 -19.27
N PRO A 74 17.11 27.29 -18.71
CA PRO A 74 17.81 26.80 -17.53
C PRO A 74 16.85 26.75 -16.33
N ALA A 75 16.91 25.66 -15.57
CA ALA A 75 16.12 25.54 -14.34
C ALA A 75 16.52 26.66 -13.37
N ARG A 76 15.56 27.53 -13.04
CA ARG A 76 15.76 28.60 -12.07
C ARG A 76 15.32 28.09 -10.69
N PRO A 77 16.10 28.31 -9.63
CA PRO A 77 15.63 28.01 -8.28
C PRO A 77 14.35 28.79 -7.99
N MET A 78 13.42 28.13 -7.31
CA MET A 78 12.19 28.78 -6.86
C MET A 78 12.57 29.76 -5.75
N ASP A 79 12.20 31.04 -5.92
CA ASP A 79 12.31 32.03 -4.85
C ASP A 79 11.18 31.79 -3.84
N ALA A 80 11.32 30.71 -3.07
CA ALA A 80 10.46 30.45 -1.94
C ALA A 80 10.90 31.45 -0.87
N GLY A 81 10.11 32.52 -0.65
CA GLY A 81 10.33 33.50 0.41
C GLY A 81 10.24 32.85 1.79
N ILE A 82 11.27 32.10 2.18
CA ILE A 82 11.35 31.42 3.47
C ILE A 82 11.52 32.51 4.52
N ARG A 83 10.40 32.91 5.12
CA ARG A 83 10.35 33.82 6.26
C ARG A 83 11.08 33.12 7.41
N ARG A 84 12.37 33.43 7.58
CA ARG A 84 13.15 33.01 8.73
C ARG A 84 12.59 33.72 9.96
N TYR A 85 12.15 32.94 10.95
CA TYR A 85 11.91 33.39 12.32
C TYR A 85 13.20 33.28 13.12
#